data_AF-A0A7Y2UA38-F1
#
_entry.id   AF-A0A7Y2UA38-F1
#
_cell.length_a   1.000
_cell.length_b   1.000
_cell.length_c   1.000
_cell.angle_alpha   90.00
_cell.angle_beta   90.00
_cell.angle_gamma   90.00
#
_symmetry.space_group_name_H-M   'P 1'
#
loop_
_entity.id
_entity.type
_entity.pdbx_description
1 polymer ?
#
loop_
_entity_poly.entity_id
_entity_poly.type
_entity_poly.pdbx_seq_one_letter_code
_entity_poly.pdbx_strand_id
1 'polypeptide(L)'
;MSRRSRSQTKSKSNLAVYIIIGVAVLAALVIGKVILDKRAQHFSNLSELSITDMKNGATSLSGNKYRVSGKIAEKIKWTADRGQMISLTVDQGEKGSGTIPIKVPTGVDKVNLERGHSYTFMVEIDLEGLPVALDVKAQ
;
A
#
# COMPACT_ATOMS: atom_id res chain seq x y z
N MET A 1 17.52 -70.01 -31.83
CA MET A 1 17.55 -68.54 -31.95
C MET A 1 16.93 -67.94 -30.70
N SER A 2 17.65 -67.13 -29.90
CA SER A 2 17.02 -66.34 -28.83
C SER A 2 17.51 -64.89 -28.91
N ARG A 3 16.58 -63.97 -29.17
CA ARG A 3 16.84 -62.52 -29.18
C ARG A 3 16.55 -62.00 -27.77
N ARG A 4 17.60 -61.72 -26.99
CA ARG A 4 17.48 -60.99 -25.72
C ARG A 4 17.17 -59.52 -26.03
N SER A 5 15.95 -59.10 -25.70
CA SER A 5 15.55 -57.70 -25.70
C SER A 5 16.25 -56.97 -24.54
N ARG A 6 17.15 -56.03 -24.86
CA ARG A 6 17.75 -55.13 -23.88
C ARG A 6 16.76 -54.01 -23.57
N SER A 7 16.14 -54.08 -22.40
CA SER A 7 15.41 -52.96 -21.80
C SER A 7 16.37 -51.79 -21.59
N GLN A 8 16.16 -50.70 -22.34
CA GLN A 8 16.86 -49.43 -22.18
C GLN A 8 16.34 -48.72 -20.92
N THR A 9 17.10 -48.81 -19.83
CA THR A 9 16.83 -48.05 -18.60
C THR A 9 17.06 -46.57 -18.90
N LYS A 10 15.97 -45.80 -19.03
CA LYS A 10 16.05 -44.33 -19.21
C LYS A 10 16.71 -43.71 -17.97
N SER A 11 17.92 -43.18 -18.16
CA SER A 11 18.59 -42.33 -17.19
C SER A 11 17.70 -41.12 -16.88
N LYS A 12 17.31 -40.94 -15.62
CA LYS A 12 16.52 -39.79 -15.18
C LYS A 12 17.43 -38.56 -15.19
N SER A 13 17.28 -37.70 -16.20
CA SER A 13 18.06 -36.46 -16.27
C SER A 13 17.47 -35.41 -15.33
N ASN A 14 18.29 -34.88 -14.42
CA ASN A 14 17.92 -33.77 -13.52
C ASN A 14 17.66 -32.45 -14.29
N LEU A 15 17.97 -32.41 -15.60
CA LEU A 15 17.69 -31.30 -16.49
C LEU A 15 16.21 -30.89 -16.47
N ALA A 16 15.31 -31.87 -16.48
CA ALA A 16 13.87 -31.60 -16.40
C ALA A 16 13.49 -30.91 -15.08
N VAL A 17 14.14 -31.30 -13.97
CA VAL A 17 13.93 -30.68 -12.66
C VAL A 17 14.43 -29.24 -12.65
N TYR A 18 15.61 -28.96 -13.21
CA TYR A 18 16.11 -27.59 -13.32
C TYR A 18 15.25 -26.69 -14.20
N ILE A 19 14.73 -27.20 -15.30
CA ILE A 19 13.80 -26.45 -16.18
C ILE A 19 12.51 -26.12 -15.42
N ILE A 20 11.93 -27.08 -14.70
CA ILE A 20 10.72 -26.85 -13.90
C ILE A 20 10.96 -25.79 -12.82
N ILE A 21 12.09 -25.87 -12.10
CA ILE A 21 12.44 -24.87 -11.09
C ILE A 21 12.62 -23.49 -11.74
N GLY A 22 13.33 -23.40 -12.87
CA GLY A 22 13.53 -22.16 -13.59
C GLY A 22 12.21 -21.49 -14.01
N VAL A 23 11.28 -22.27 -14.56
CA VAL A 23 9.95 -21.78 -14.95
C VAL A 23 9.14 -21.35 -13.72
N ALA A 24 9.18 -22.11 -12.63
CA ALA A 24 8.47 -21.77 -11.40
C ALA A 24 8.97 -20.45 -10.78
N VAL A 25 10.29 -20.22 -10.77
CA VAL A 25 10.88 -18.97 -10.27
C VAL A 25 10.46 -17.80 -11.15
N LEU A 26 10.52 -17.93 -12.48
CA LEU A 26 10.08 -16.88 -13.40
C LEU A 26 8.59 -16.55 -13.21
N ALA A 27 7.74 -17.57 -13.07
CA ALA A 27 6.32 -17.38 -12.81
C ALA A 27 6.08 -16.63 -11.49
N ALA A 28 6.78 -17.00 -10.42
CA ALA A 28 6.69 -16.33 -9.12
C ALA A 28 7.11 -14.85 -9.19
N LEU A 29 8.17 -14.53 -9.93
CA LEU A 29 8.62 -13.15 -10.13
C LEU A 29 7.60 -12.31 -10.92
N VAL A 30 7.01 -12.86 -11.98
CA VAL A 30 5.97 -12.18 -12.76
C VAL A 30 4.73 -11.92 -11.91
N ILE A 31 4.26 -12.93 -11.18
CA ILE A 31 3.11 -12.80 -10.27
C ILE A 31 3.41 -11.76 -9.19
N GLY A 32 4.59 -11.80 -8.58
CA GLY A 32 5.03 -10.84 -7.57
C GLY A 32 5.00 -9.41 -8.10
N LYS A 33 5.53 -9.17 -9.32
CA LYS A 33 5.51 -7.86 -9.98
C LYS A 33 4.08 -7.36 -10.21
N VAL A 34 3.20 -8.19 -10.75
CA VAL A 34 1.80 -7.81 -11.01
C VAL A 34 1.07 -7.42 -9.72
N ILE A 35 1.32 -8.12 -8.63
CA ILE A 35 0.72 -7.80 -7.32
C ILE A 35 1.26 -6.46 -6.79
N LEU A 36 2.57 -6.20 -6.93
CA LEU A 36 3.17 -4.92 -6.54
C LEU A 36 2.61 -3.75 -7.36
N ASP A 37 2.52 -3.91 -8.68
CA ASP A 37 2.02 -2.88 -9.60
C ASP A 37 0.57 -2.50 -9.25
N LYS A 38 -0.29 -3.48 -8.95
CA LYS A 38 -1.68 -3.23 -8.53
C LYS A 38 -1.77 -2.41 -7.23
N ARG A 39 -0.90 -2.70 -6.24
CA ARG A 39 -0.84 -1.92 -4.99
C ARG A 39 -0.34 -0.49 -5.23
N ALA A 40 0.65 -0.32 -6.11
CA ALA A 40 1.16 1.00 -6.47
C ALA A 40 0.09 1.85 -7.17
N GLN A 41 -0.65 1.24 -8.12
CA GLN A 41 -1.72 1.90 -8.86
C GLN A 41 -2.90 2.34 -7.98
N HIS A 42 -3.19 1.58 -6.93
CA HIS A 42 -4.30 1.92 -6.02
C HIS A 42 -4.14 3.32 -5.39
N PHE A 43 -2.91 3.76 -5.11
CA PHE A 43 -2.64 5.09 -4.57
C PHE A 43 -2.38 6.14 -5.64
N SER A 44 -1.81 5.79 -6.81
CA SER A 44 -1.45 6.77 -7.84
C SER A 44 -2.63 7.35 -8.59
N ASN A 45 -3.77 6.64 -8.64
CA ASN A 45 -4.96 7.08 -9.37
C ASN A 45 -5.84 8.06 -8.56
N LEU A 46 -5.46 8.37 -7.32
CA LEU A 46 -6.20 9.27 -6.46
C LEU A 46 -5.63 10.69 -6.56
N SER A 47 -6.53 11.67 -6.59
CA SER A 47 -6.17 13.09 -6.49
C SER A 47 -5.48 13.36 -5.16
N GLU A 48 -4.46 14.21 -5.19
CA GLU A 48 -3.78 14.64 -3.98
C GLU A 48 -4.70 15.57 -3.16
N LEU A 49 -4.79 15.33 -1.85
CA LEU A 49 -5.58 16.17 -0.94
C LEU A 49 -4.92 17.55 -0.79
N SER A 50 -5.59 18.60 -1.24
CA SER A 50 -5.11 19.98 -1.16
C SER A 50 -5.24 20.52 0.26
N ILE A 51 -4.14 20.95 0.87
CA ILE A 51 -4.16 21.62 2.19
C ILE A 51 -4.99 22.90 2.12
N THR A 52 -4.91 23.61 1.01
CA THR A 52 -5.64 24.86 0.78
C THR A 52 -7.14 24.62 0.73
N ASP A 53 -7.59 23.57 0.03
CA ASP A 53 -9.02 23.24 -0.06
C ASP A 53 -9.57 22.78 1.30
N MET A 54 -8.76 22.02 2.06
CA MET A 54 -9.09 21.66 3.43
C MET A 54 -9.29 22.88 4.34
N LYS A 55 -8.42 23.89 4.23
CA LYS A 55 -8.52 25.14 5.00
C LYS A 55 -9.72 25.98 4.58
N ASN A 56 -10.07 25.99 3.30
CA ASN A 56 -11.19 26.77 2.76
C ASN A 56 -12.55 26.14 3.05
N GLY A 57 -12.61 24.83 3.30
CA GLY A 57 -13.83 24.16 3.75
C GLY A 57 -13.80 22.65 3.49
N ALA A 58 -13.29 21.88 4.45
CA ALA A 58 -13.12 20.43 4.30
C ALA A 58 -14.42 19.65 4.02
N THR A 59 -15.59 20.11 4.50
CA THR A 59 -16.88 19.46 4.25
C THR A 59 -17.24 19.40 2.76
N SER A 60 -16.76 20.36 1.95
CA SER A 60 -16.97 20.35 0.50
C SER A 60 -16.28 19.18 -0.22
N LEU A 61 -15.26 18.60 0.43
CA LEU A 61 -14.50 17.45 -0.07
C LEU A 61 -15.13 16.12 0.35
N SER A 62 -16.20 16.14 1.15
CA SER A 62 -16.84 14.94 1.71
C SER A 62 -17.29 13.95 0.63
N GLY A 63 -17.20 12.66 0.95
CA GLY A 63 -17.57 11.56 0.05
C GLY A 63 -16.56 11.27 -1.07
N ASN A 64 -15.47 12.05 -1.16
CA ASN A 64 -14.39 11.81 -2.12
C ASN A 64 -13.17 11.16 -1.45
N LYS A 65 -12.42 10.40 -2.24
CA LYS A 65 -11.17 9.75 -1.83
C LYS A 65 -9.98 10.50 -2.36
N TYR A 66 -9.00 10.69 -1.49
CA TYR A 66 -7.78 11.42 -1.79
C TYR A 66 -6.55 10.66 -1.33
N ARG A 67 -5.42 11.01 -1.94
CA ARG A 67 -4.10 10.64 -1.48
C ARG A 67 -3.50 11.80 -0.69
N VAL A 68 -2.95 11.51 0.48
CA VAL A 68 -2.17 12.49 1.25
C VAL A 68 -0.85 11.85 1.67
N SER A 69 0.27 12.54 1.44
CA SER A 69 1.60 12.06 1.80
C SER A 69 2.28 13.06 2.71
N GLY A 70 2.97 12.58 3.75
CA GLY A 70 3.62 13.46 4.69
C GLY A 70 4.30 12.70 5.82
N LYS A 71 4.87 13.46 6.75
CA LYS A 71 5.60 12.96 7.91
C LYS A 71 4.69 12.97 9.14
N ILE A 72 4.62 11.87 9.89
CA ILE A 72 3.82 11.83 11.12
C ILE A 72 4.47 12.73 12.17
N ALA A 73 3.82 13.84 12.49
CA ALA A 73 4.24 14.79 13.50
C ALA A 73 3.89 14.29 14.90
N GLU A 74 2.67 13.77 15.09
CA GLU A 74 2.17 13.30 16.38
C GLU A 74 1.21 12.13 16.21
N LYS A 75 1.07 11.34 17.27
CA LYS A 75 0.13 10.23 17.37
C LYS A 75 -0.63 10.34 18.67
N ILE A 76 -1.95 10.31 18.59
CA ILE A 76 -2.86 10.30 19.73
C ILE A 76 -3.67 9.02 19.63
N LYS A 77 -3.38 8.05 20.50
CA LYS A 77 -4.22 6.88 20.65
C LYS A 77 -5.50 7.32 21.36
N TRP A 78 -6.65 7.17 20.69
CA TRP A 78 -7.92 7.60 21.27
C TRP A 78 -8.40 6.56 22.29
N THR A 79 -8.67 5.34 21.82
CA THR A 79 -9.09 4.17 22.61
C THR A 79 -8.81 2.91 21.79
N ALA A 80 -8.63 1.75 22.43
CA ALA A 80 -8.21 0.51 21.76
C ALA A 80 -9.18 0.03 20.66
N ASP A 81 -10.45 0.41 20.76
CA ASP A 81 -11.58 0.02 19.90
C ASP A 81 -11.91 1.06 18.81
N ARG A 82 -11.44 2.31 18.93
CA ARG A 82 -11.76 3.39 17.96
C ARG A 82 -10.60 3.78 17.03
N GLY A 83 -9.45 3.16 17.21
CA GLY A 83 -8.24 3.43 16.42
C GLY A 83 -7.41 4.58 16.98
N GLN A 84 -6.65 5.24 16.11
CA GLN A 84 -5.73 6.31 16.48
C GLN A 84 -5.94 7.54 15.60
N MET A 85 -5.75 8.72 16.18
CA MET A 85 -5.64 9.96 15.44
C MET A 85 -4.17 10.29 15.25
N ILE A 86 -3.78 10.67 14.04
CA ILE A 86 -2.43 11.11 13.74
C ILE A 86 -2.46 12.53 13.20
N SER A 87 -1.36 13.23 13.43
CA SER A 87 -1.09 14.55 12.89
C SER A 87 -0.03 14.38 11.80
N LEU A 88 -0.38 14.68 10.55
CA LEU A 88 0.50 14.50 9.40
C LEU A 88 1.00 15.87 8.94
N THR A 89 2.30 16.12 9.00
CA THR A 89 2.91 17.29 8.35
C THR A 89 3.02 17.02 6.87
N VAL A 90 2.36 17.85 6.07
CA VAL A 90 2.31 17.77 4.61
C VAL A 90 2.96 19.02 4.05
N ASP A 91 3.83 18.81 3.07
CA ASP A 91 4.50 19.86 2.31
C ASP A 91 4.18 19.65 0.82
N GLN A 92 3.44 20.59 0.23
CA GLN A 92 3.04 20.57 -1.19
C GLN A 92 3.80 21.65 -1.98
N GLY A 93 4.94 22.12 -1.46
CA GLY A 93 5.75 23.17 -2.09
C GLY A 93 4.99 24.49 -2.18
N GLU A 94 4.96 25.10 -3.37
CA GLU A 94 4.27 26.38 -3.62
C GLU A 94 2.75 26.32 -3.37
N LYS A 95 2.15 25.13 -3.36
CA LYS A 95 0.72 24.93 -3.07
C LYS A 95 0.39 25.04 -1.58
N GLY A 96 1.42 25.09 -0.73
CA GLY A 96 1.32 25.28 0.70
C GLY A 96 1.82 24.10 1.52
N SER A 97 2.01 24.36 2.80
CA SER A 97 2.36 23.37 3.80
C SER A 97 1.43 23.50 5.01
N GLY A 98 1.38 22.45 5.81
CA GLY A 98 0.51 22.43 6.97
C GLY A 98 0.43 21.06 7.62
N THR A 99 -0.53 20.96 8.52
CA THR A 99 -0.76 19.75 9.30
C THR A 99 -2.19 19.30 9.09
N ILE A 100 -2.35 18.02 8.73
CA ILE A 100 -3.65 17.41 8.49
C ILE A 100 -3.90 16.36 9.58
N PRO A 101 -4.98 16.47 10.36
CA PRO A 101 -5.40 15.39 11.25
C PRO A 101 -5.98 14.27 10.40
N ILE A 102 -5.57 13.03 10.67
CA ILE A 102 -6.11 11.84 10.01
C ILE A 102 -6.60 10.88 11.10
N LYS A 103 -7.86 10.47 10.99
CA LYS A 103 -8.41 9.37 11.78
C LYS A 103 -8.01 8.06 11.12
N VAL A 104 -7.33 7.20 11.87
CA VAL A 104 -6.92 5.86 11.41
C VAL A 104 -7.73 4.82 12.19
N PRO A 105 -8.76 4.23 11.58
CA PRO A 105 -9.54 3.15 12.20
C PRO A 105 -8.68 1.93 12.51
N THR A 106 -9.13 1.10 13.45
CA THR A 106 -8.50 -0.19 13.73
C THR A 106 -8.48 -1.07 12.49
N GLY A 107 -7.34 -1.68 12.16
CA GLY A 107 -7.21 -2.62 11.04
C GLY A 107 -6.82 -1.98 9.70
N VAL A 108 -6.78 -0.65 9.64
CA VAL A 108 -6.19 0.10 8.51
C VAL A 108 -4.67 0.21 8.68
N ASP A 109 -4.18 0.24 9.91
CA ASP A 109 -2.77 0.32 10.30
C ASP A 109 -2.02 -1.02 10.11
N LYS A 110 -2.09 -1.56 8.89
CA LYS A 110 -1.34 -2.78 8.48
C LYS A 110 0.18 -2.61 8.54
N VAL A 111 0.65 -1.37 8.67
CA VAL A 111 2.05 -1.00 8.89
C VAL A 111 2.20 -0.30 10.23
N ASN A 112 3.33 -0.50 10.91
CA ASN A 112 3.62 0.23 12.14
C ASN A 112 3.78 1.72 11.82
N LEU A 113 2.84 2.54 12.27
CA LEU A 113 2.90 3.99 12.09
C LEU A 113 3.83 4.58 13.14
N GLU A 114 4.94 5.17 12.72
CA GLU A 114 5.96 5.72 13.61
C GLU A 114 6.06 7.24 13.45
N ARG A 115 6.22 7.93 14.58
CA ARG A 115 6.45 9.38 14.58
C ARG A 115 7.76 9.68 13.87
N GLY A 116 7.78 10.71 13.04
CA GLY A 116 8.96 11.11 12.31
C GLY A 116 9.21 10.35 11.01
N HIS A 117 8.35 9.40 10.64
CA HIS A 117 8.43 8.69 9.37
C HIS A 117 7.40 9.20 8.37
N SER A 118 7.73 9.04 7.08
CA SER A 118 6.88 9.47 5.98
C SER A 118 5.97 8.33 5.52
N TYR A 119 4.70 8.66 5.30
CA TYR A 119 3.69 7.72 4.85
C TYR A 119 2.79 8.36 3.80
N THR A 120 2.18 7.51 2.98
CA THR A 120 1.09 7.90 2.08
C THR A 120 -0.19 7.22 2.53
N PHE A 121 -1.22 8.04 2.81
CA PHE A 121 -2.56 7.58 3.17
C PHE A 121 -3.50 7.74 2.00
N MET A 122 -4.38 6.75 1.82
CA MET A 122 -5.64 6.90 1.11
C MET A 122 -6.67 7.28 2.16
N VAL A 123 -7.29 8.45 2.00
CA VAL A 123 -8.29 8.97 2.93
C VAL A 123 -9.60 9.23 2.21
N GLU A 124 -10.70 9.04 2.91
CA GLU A 124 -12.02 9.54 2.53
C GLU A 124 -12.39 10.66 3.50
N ILE A 125 -12.91 11.76 2.98
CA ILE A 125 -13.39 12.86 3.82
C ILE A 125 -14.81 12.53 4.27
N ASP A 126 -15.03 12.47 5.58
CA ASP A 126 -16.36 12.23 6.13
C ASP A 126 -17.26 13.48 6.06
N LEU A 127 -18.51 13.35 6.51
CA LEU A 127 -19.50 14.44 6.49
C LEU A 127 -19.10 15.63 7.38
N GLU A 128 -18.21 15.43 8.35
CA GLU A 128 -17.70 16.49 9.23
C GLU A 128 -16.45 17.18 8.62
N GLY A 129 -15.97 16.70 7.47
CA GLY A 129 -14.74 17.19 6.84
C GLY A 129 -13.47 16.56 7.42
N LEU A 130 -13.57 15.49 8.21
CA LEU A 130 -12.42 14.81 8.79
C LEU A 130 -11.89 13.74 7.82
N PRO A 131 -10.59 13.74 7.49
CA PRO A 131 -9.98 12.67 6.74
C PRO A 131 -9.93 11.36 7.54
N VAL A 132 -10.58 10.33 7.02
CA VAL A 132 -10.56 8.97 7.57
C VAL A 132 -9.72 8.07 6.66
N ALA A 133 -8.68 7.46 7.22
CA ALA A 133 -7.82 6.55 6.48
C ALA A 133 -8.57 5.28 6.09
N LEU A 134 -8.45 4.92 4.82
CA LEU A 134 -8.91 3.64 4.26
C LEU A 134 -7.76 2.67 4.03
N ASP A 135 -6.58 3.19 3.70
CA ASP A 135 -5.36 2.40 3.53
C ASP A 135 -4.11 3.27 3.74
N VAL A 136 -2.98 2.63 4.04
CA VAL A 136 -1.71 3.31 4.28
C VAL A 136 -0.52 2.48 3.77
N LYS A 137 0.49 3.18 3.26
CA LYS A 137 1.79 2.60 2.95
C LYS A 137 2.92 3.49 3.46
N ALA A 138 4.01 2.86 3.90
CA ALA A 138 5.27 3.55 4.15
C ALA A 138 5.86 4.06 2.83
N GLN A 139 6.56 5.19 2.89
CA GLN A 139 7.38 5.69 1.78
C GLN A 139 8.79 5.11 1.83
#